data_AF-A0A0F9BYB9-F1
#
_entry.id   AF-A0A0F9BYB9-F1
#
_cell.length_a   1.000
_cell.length_b   1.000
_cell.length_c   1.000
_cell.angle_alpha   90.00
_cell.angle_beta   90.00
_cell.angle_gamma   90.00
#
_symmetry.space_group_name_H-M   'P 1'
#
loop_
_entity.id
_entity.type
_entity.pdbx_description
1 polymer ?
#
loop_
_entity_poly.entity_id
_entity_poly.type
_entity_poly.pdbx_seq_one_letter_code
_entity_poly.pdbx_strand_id
1 'polypeptide(L)'
;PIGYVGAALYLSSRFLLQKFRITQEIIYDNLKITNTPLRSRMAELTQNDEILFNILYNASINQILNKLGISSAKYKDLVMKIIKLAFEKIYKVQDRESAHKEPIVITATAIYLAVNNLGMIIQQDKIAKIIGFTTSAIYYTLIEFKAIEDDFKKLNIELVDPIGKKRLENSKKIDEKIIKVLKEHSELNTKQILAKLNEDPSKERNLYDHLNSLTEQGILRKRLVQIGSSLKARWKIKDFSDKIVEILEKEWELNTIQLLLNLNMNISRKGFLEEHLNKLVEKGIIKYEKDFWKLKRSKTMDEEIIALLKMSGRLNTVQIISELKQYSPNTLRPYLNKLAELGVLKKDQRRDGKITINYWEYSNVK
;
A
#
# COMPACT_ATOMS: atom_id res chain seq x y z
N PRO A 1 -16.31 22.83 -4.87
CA PRO A 1 -15.67 23.65 -3.81
C PRO A 1 -14.67 22.83 -2.94
N ILE A 2 -15.16 21.89 -2.11
CA ILE A 2 -14.35 21.16 -1.11
C ILE A 2 -13.17 20.34 -1.71
N GLY A 3 -13.28 19.89 -2.96
CA GLY A 3 -12.26 19.05 -3.61
C GLY A 3 -10.94 19.74 -3.93
N TYR A 4 -11.02 21.04 -4.20
CA TYR A 4 -9.89 21.87 -4.54
C TYR A 4 -9.01 22.14 -3.31
N VAL A 5 -9.62 22.35 -2.13
CA VAL A 5 -8.92 22.55 -0.84
C VAL A 5 -8.16 21.32 -0.40
N GLY A 6 -8.81 20.15 -0.44
CA GLY A 6 -8.17 18.90 0.01
C GLY A 6 -7.00 18.49 -0.90
N ALA A 7 -7.07 18.78 -2.21
CA ALA A 7 -5.94 18.58 -3.12
C ALA A 7 -4.80 19.57 -2.86
N ALA A 8 -5.14 20.84 -2.65
CA ALA A 8 -4.21 21.91 -2.31
C ALA A 8 -3.44 21.62 -1.01
N LEU A 9 -4.15 21.34 0.10
CA LEU A 9 -3.55 21.03 1.40
C LEU A 9 -2.71 19.74 1.40
N TYR A 10 -3.04 18.77 0.54
CA TYR A 10 -2.27 17.54 0.41
C TYR A 10 -1.05 17.70 -0.50
N LEU A 11 -1.18 18.43 -1.61
CA LEU A 11 -0.05 18.79 -2.46
C LEU A 11 0.95 19.61 -1.65
N SER A 12 0.46 20.58 -0.87
CA SER A 12 1.32 21.31 0.06
C SER A 12 1.94 20.35 1.08
N SER A 13 1.21 19.48 1.78
CA SER A 13 1.83 18.59 2.78
C SER A 13 2.84 17.59 2.20
N ARG A 14 2.55 16.83 1.13
CA ARG A 14 3.51 15.87 0.53
C ARG A 14 4.69 16.56 -0.15
N PHE A 15 4.47 17.67 -0.85
CA PHE A 15 5.52 18.40 -1.56
C PHE A 15 6.37 19.27 -0.62
N LEU A 16 5.80 19.77 0.49
CA LEU A 16 6.52 20.44 1.58
C LEU A 16 7.32 19.45 2.44
N LEU A 17 6.82 18.22 2.61
CA LEU A 17 7.49 17.19 3.43
C LEU A 17 8.55 16.40 2.65
N GLN A 18 8.50 16.36 1.31
CA GLN A 18 9.60 15.85 0.48
C GLN A 18 10.71 16.90 0.28
N LYS A 19 11.45 17.17 1.37
CA LYS A 19 12.88 17.55 1.37
C LYS A 19 13.38 18.62 0.37
N PHE A 20 12.71 19.77 0.21
CA PHE A 20 13.36 20.94 -0.40
C PHE A 20 12.96 22.26 0.29
N ARG A 21 13.94 22.94 0.90
CA ARG A 21 13.86 24.33 1.42
C ARG A 21 13.25 25.31 0.42
N ILE A 22 13.45 25.04 -0.87
CA ILE A 22 13.02 25.80 -2.03
C ILE A 22 11.47 25.94 -2.10
N THR A 23 10.70 24.96 -1.61
CA THR A 23 9.23 24.99 -1.70
C THR A 23 8.59 25.94 -0.68
N GLN A 24 9.16 26.06 0.52
CA GLN A 24 8.69 27.04 1.51
C GLN A 24 9.00 28.46 1.07
N GLU A 25 10.19 28.72 0.51
CA GLU A 25 10.53 30.01 -0.09
C GLU A 25 9.64 30.35 -1.30
N ILE A 26 9.32 29.40 -2.18
CA ILE A 26 8.43 29.65 -3.32
C ILE A 26 6.99 29.95 -2.89
N ILE A 27 6.45 29.24 -1.88
CA ILE A 27 5.12 29.56 -1.34
C ILE A 27 5.16 30.93 -0.66
N TYR A 28 6.21 31.20 0.12
CA TYR A 28 6.42 32.46 0.80
C TYR A 28 6.59 33.64 -0.19
N ASP A 29 7.31 33.45 -1.29
CA ASP A 29 7.59 34.45 -2.32
C ASP A 29 6.40 34.67 -3.27
N ASN A 30 5.61 33.63 -3.58
CA ASN A 30 4.35 33.83 -4.33
C ASN A 30 3.25 34.47 -3.46
N LEU A 31 3.30 34.28 -2.13
CA LEU A 31 2.43 34.98 -1.18
C LEU A 31 2.89 36.41 -0.87
N LYS A 32 4.12 36.80 -1.27
CA LYS A 32 4.73 38.13 -1.03
C LYS A 32 4.31 39.25 -2.00
N ILE A 33 3.40 39.01 -2.95
CA ILE A 33 3.12 39.96 -4.03
C ILE A 33 2.38 41.24 -3.57
N THR A 34 2.04 41.43 -2.29
CA THR A 34 1.51 42.72 -1.80
C THR A 34 1.85 42.99 -0.33
N ASN A 35 1.79 44.27 0.06
CA ASN A 35 1.98 44.83 1.42
C ASN A 35 1.00 44.30 2.50
N THR A 36 0.33 43.18 2.28
CA THR A 36 -0.73 42.65 3.15
C THR A 36 -0.17 41.60 4.13
N PRO A 37 -0.41 41.71 5.45
CA PRO A 37 0.10 40.74 6.44
C PRO A 37 -0.37 39.29 6.19
N LEU A 38 0.56 38.35 6.32
CA LEU A 38 0.35 36.90 6.08
C LEU A 38 -0.87 36.33 6.84
N ARG A 39 -1.11 36.79 8.07
CA ARG A 39 -2.22 36.34 8.92
C ARG A 39 -3.61 36.70 8.34
N SER A 40 -3.76 37.89 7.78
CA SER A 40 -5.02 38.35 7.15
C SER A 40 -5.27 37.63 5.82
N ARG A 41 -4.20 37.35 5.07
CA ARG A 41 -4.24 36.55 3.84
C ARG A 41 -4.58 35.09 4.10
N MET A 42 -4.01 34.48 5.13
CA MET A 42 -4.35 33.11 5.51
C MET A 42 -5.84 32.98 5.87
N ALA A 43 -6.43 34.03 6.45
CA ALA A 43 -7.88 34.11 6.73
C ALA A 43 -8.73 34.25 5.44
N GLU A 44 -8.32 35.07 4.47
CA GLU A 44 -8.95 35.14 3.13
C GLU A 44 -8.81 33.83 2.35
N LEU A 45 -7.63 33.21 2.38
CA LEU A 45 -7.31 31.96 1.69
C LEU A 45 -8.12 30.78 2.27
N THR A 46 -8.37 30.76 3.58
CA THR A 46 -9.28 29.77 4.19
C THR A 46 -10.74 29.90 3.75
N GLN A 47 -11.13 31.02 3.13
CA GLN A 47 -12.49 31.26 2.66
C GLN A 47 -12.65 31.06 1.14
N ASN A 48 -11.56 30.82 0.39
CA ASN A 48 -11.61 30.71 -1.06
C ASN A 48 -10.72 29.58 -1.62
N ASP A 49 -11.33 28.39 -1.65
CA ASP A 49 -10.78 27.11 -2.12
C ASP A 49 -10.11 27.18 -3.50
N GLU A 50 -10.65 28.00 -4.40
CA GLU A 50 -10.16 28.13 -5.78
C GLU A 50 -8.86 28.93 -5.85
N ILE A 51 -8.71 29.95 -4.99
CA ILE A 51 -7.48 30.75 -4.92
C ILE A 51 -6.31 29.89 -4.42
N LEU A 52 -6.51 29.13 -3.35
CA LEU A 52 -5.51 28.19 -2.82
C LEU A 52 -5.09 27.14 -3.85
N PHE A 53 -6.06 26.58 -4.57
CA PHE A 53 -5.80 25.64 -5.65
C PHE A 53 -4.93 26.25 -6.75
N ASN A 54 -5.31 27.43 -7.25
CA ASN A 54 -4.56 28.09 -8.32
C ASN A 54 -3.12 28.42 -7.88
N ILE A 55 -2.91 28.92 -6.67
CA ILE A 55 -1.57 29.27 -6.16
C ILE A 55 -0.66 28.04 -6.09
N LEU A 56 -1.14 26.95 -5.49
CA LEU A 56 -0.31 25.77 -5.22
C LEU A 56 0.01 24.97 -6.49
N TYR A 57 -0.96 24.82 -7.39
CA TYR A 57 -0.68 24.22 -8.69
C TYR A 57 0.21 25.11 -9.54
N ASN A 58 0.03 26.44 -9.53
CA ASN A 58 0.93 27.34 -10.25
C ASN A 58 2.38 27.21 -9.77
N ALA A 59 2.61 27.10 -8.46
CA ALA A 59 3.94 26.89 -7.90
C ALA A 59 4.55 25.55 -8.37
N SER A 60 3.77 24.47 -8.29
CA SER A 60 4.18 23.13 -8.74
C SER A 60 4.50 23.09 -10.25
N ILE A 61 3.63 23.69 -11.06
CA ILE A 61 3.81 23.79 -12.52
C ILE A 61 5.08 24.55 -12.85
N ASN A 62 5.26 25.73 -12.27
CA ASN A 62 6.46 26.55 -12.49
C ASN A 62 7.73 25.77 -12.15
N GLN A 63 7.75 25.04 -11.04
CA GLN A 63 8.93 24.30 -10.62
C GLN A 63 9.27 23.14 -11.56
N ILE A 64 8.27 22.36 -11.98
CA ILE A 64 8.50 21.24 -12.91
C ILE A 64 8.92 21.78 -14.29
N LEU A 65 8.27 22.84 -14.79
CA LEU A 65 8.64 23.47 -16.06
C LEU A 65 10.05 24.08 -16.01
N ASN A 66 10.42 24.75 -14.92
CA ASN A 66 11.78 25.26 -14.73
C ASN A 66 12.82 24.14 -14.73
N LYS A 67 12.56 23.02 -14.04
CA LYS A 67 13.42 21.82 -14.07
C LYS A 67 13.52 21.20 -15.46
N LEU A 68 12.51 21.38 -16.30
CA LEU A 68 12.51 20.94 -17.70
C LEU A 68 13.16 21.95 -18.65
N GLY A 69 13.53 23.15 -18.18
CA GLY A 69 14.05 24.22 -19.01
C GLY A 69 13.00 24.89 -19.91
N ILE A 70 11.73 24.86 -19.51
CA ILE A 70 10.59 25.39 -20.28
C ILE A 70 10.09 26.68 -19.63
N SER A 71 10.09 27.78 -20.38
CA SER A 71 9.74 29.12 -19.86
C SER A 71 8.52 29.78 -20.52
N SER A 72 7.75 29.06 -21.34
CA SER A 72 6.61 29.63 -22.07
C SER A 72 5.29 29.57 -21.29
N ALA A 73 4.60 30.71 -21.19
CA ALA A 73 3.30 30.86 -20.54
C ALA A 73 2.22 29.95 -21.18
N LYS A 74 2.32 29.65 -22.47
CA LYS A 74 1.37 28.78 -23.18
C LYS A 74 1.30 27.37 -22.58
N TYR A 75 2.44 26.83 -22.14
CA TYR A 75 2.47 25.53 -21.45
C TYR A 75 1.76 25.62 -20.13
N LYS A 76 2.06 26.64 -19.33
CA LYS A 76 1.45 26.84 -18.01
C LYS A 76 -0.07 26.95 -18.09
N ASP A 77 -0.59 27.72 -19.04
CA ASP A 77 -2.03 27.91 -19.22
C ASP A 77 -2.73 26.60 -19.61
N LEU A 78 -2.14 25.84 -20.55
CA LEU A 78 -2.70 24.56 -20.97
C LEU A 78 -2.66 23.52 -19.84
N VAL A 79 -1.55 23.47 -19.09
CA VAL A 79 -1.41 22.59 -17.92
C VAL A 79 -2.48 22.89 -16.87
N MET A 80 -2.70 24.17 -16.55
CA MET A 80 -3.73 24.54 -15.58
C MET A 80 -5.15 24.16 -16.05
N LYS A 81 -5.45 24.30 -17.35
CA LYS A 81 -6.73 23.85 -17.93
C LYS A 81 -6.93 22.35 -17.77
N ILE A 82 -5.90 21.54 -18.08
CA ILE A 82 -5.94 20.08 -17.91
C ILE A 82 -6.21 19.71 -16.45
N ILE A 83 -5.50 20.33 -15.51
CA ILE A 83 -5.62 20.02 -14.08
C ILE A 83 -7.03 20.36 -13.59
N LYS A 84 -7.57 21.54 -13.91
CA LYS A 84 -8.94 21.93 -13.55
C LYS A 84 -9.96 20.92 -14.08
N LEU A 85 -9.85 20.55 -15.35
CA LEU A 85 -10.73 19.57 -15.98
C LEU A 85 -10.70 18.21 -15.27
N ALA A 86 -9.50 17.69 -14.96
CA ALA A 86 -9.34 16.40 -14.28
C ALA A 86 -9.95 16.42 -12.87
N PHE A 87 -9.82 17.50 -12.12
CA PHE A 87 -10.42 17.62 -10.79
C PHE A 87 -11.94 17.76 -10.81
N GLU A 88 -12.48 18.50 -11.78
CA GLU A 88 -13.93 18.66 -11.92
C GLU A 88 -14.62 17.34 -12.27
N LYS A 89 -14.03 16.57 -13.20
CA LYS A 89 -14.68 15.40 -13.81
C LYS A 89 -14.31 14.06 -13.20
N ILE A 90 -13.07 13.88 -12.71
CA ILE A 90 -12.55 12.58 -12.25
C ILE A 90 -12.41 12.56 -10.73
N TYR A 91 -11.64 13.49 -10.17
CA TYR A 91 -11.22 13.42 -8.77
C TYR A 91 -12.14 14.20 -7.84
N LYS A 92 -13.34 13.67 -7.61
CA LYS A 92 -14.19 14.10 -6.49
C LYS A 92 -13.53 13.68 -5.16
N VAL A 93 -13.75 14.47 -4.12
CA VAL A 93 -12.96 14.58 -2.87
C VAL A 93 -12.71 13.27 -2.10
N GLN A 94 -13.42 12.17 -2.41
CA GLN A 94 -13.59 11.06 -1.47
C GLN A 94 -12.82 9.76 -1.78
N ASP A 95 -12.22 9.56 -2.97
CA ASP A 95 -11.50 8.31 -3.28
C ASP A 95 -10.00 8.53 -3.56
N ARG A 96 -9.17 8.53 -2.52
CA ARG A 96 -7.71 8.77 -2.63
C ARG A 96 -6.84 7.72 -1.93
N GLU A 97 -7.05 6.45 -2.25
CA GLU A 97 -6.25 5.33 -1.71
C GLU A 97 -5.01 4.95 -2.54
N SER A 98 -4.73 5.61 -3.68
CA SER A 98 -3.67 5.18 -4.62
C SER A 98 -2.69 6.29 -5.02
N ALA A 99 -1.40 5.93 -5.18
CA ALA A 99 -0.30 6.86 -5.47
C ALA A 99 -0.42 7.64 -6.81
N HIS A 100 -1.16 7.12 -7.79
CA HIS A 100 -1.39 7.79 -9.08
C HIS A 100 -2.51 8.84 -9.02
N LYS A 101 -3.28 8.88 -7.92
CA LYS A 101 -4.29 9.92 -7.63
C LYS A 101 -3.70 11.10 -6.87
N GLU A 102 -2.37 11.09 -6.65
CA GLU A 102 -1.70 12.18 -5.95
C GLU A 102 -1.67 13.44 -6.82
N PRO A 103 -1.99 14.62 -6.26
CA PRO A 103 -2.09 15.87 -7.03
C PRO A 103 -0.78 16.27 -7.73
N ILE A 104 0.39 15.84 -7.21
CA ILE A 104 1.68 16.07 -7.86
C ILE A 104 1.86 15.21 -9.13
N VAL A 105 1.33 13.98 -9.12
CA VAL A 105 1.33 13.07 -10.27
C VAL A 105 0.36 13.57 -11.33
N ILE A 106 -0.80 14.10 -10.92
CA ILE A 106 -1.74 14.79 -11.81
C ILE A 106 -1.07 16.01 -12.47
N THR A 107 -0.35 16.84 -11.69
CA THR A 107 0.40 17.99 -12.22
C THR A 107 1.42 17.54 -13.26
N ALA A 108 2.23 16.53 -12.94
CA ALA A 108 3.25 16.00 -13.82
C ALA A 108 2.67 15.39 -15.10
N THR A 109 1.54 14.69 -15.00
CA THR A 109 0.82 14.12 -16.14
C THR A 109 0.25 15.21 -17.04
N ALA A 110 -0.32 16.28 -16.45
CA ALA A 110 -0.79 17.44 -17.20
C ALA A 110 0.34 18.16 -17.95
N ILE A 111 1.52 18.30 -17.31
CA ILE A 111 2.73 18.84 -17.96
C ILE A 111 3.18 17.94 -19.10
N TYR A 112 3.22 16.63 -18.88
CA TYR A 112 3.55 15.66 -19.94
C TYR A 112 2.65 15.85 -21.17
N LEU A 113 1.33 15.93 -20.97
CA LEU A 113 0.37 16.11 -22.06
C LEU A 113 0.53 17.47 -22.75
N ALA A 114 0.55 18.56 -21.98
CA ALA A 114 0.66 19.91 -22.54
C ALA A 114 1.96 20.14 -23.32
N VAL A 115 3.08 19.59 -22.81
CA VAL A 115 4.38 19.79 -23.44
C VAL A 115 4.49 19.04 -24.76
N ASN A 116 4.04 17.77 -24.79
CA ASN A 116 4.00 16.99 -26.02
C ASN A 116 3.01 17.57 -27.03
N ASN A 117 1.87 18.09 -26.57
CA ASN A 117 0.87 18.70 -27.45
C ASN A 117 1.39 19.96 -28.16
N LEU A 118 2.20 20.75 -27.47
CA LEU A 118 2.78 21.99 -28.00
C LEU A 118 4.09 21.76 -28.79
N GLY A 119 4.41 20.50 -29.12
CA GLY A 119 5.50 20.13 -30.04
C GLY A 119 6.84 19.79 -29.38
N MET A 120 6.93 19.83 -28.05
CA MET A 120 8.13 19.41 -27.33
C MET A 120 8.00 17.95 -26.88
N ILE A 121 8.75 17.06 -27.52
CA ILE A 121 8.68 15.63 -27.21
C ILE A 121 9.39 15.34 -25.87
N ILE A 122 8.63 14.92 -24.86
CA ILE A 122 9.15 14.53 -23.54
C ILE A 122 8.66 13.13 -23.18
N GLN A 123 9.58 12.27 -22.76
CA GLN A 123 9.26 10.93 -22.27
C GLN A 123 8.70 10.95 -20.84
N GLN A 124 7.75 10.06 -20.55
CA GLN A 124 7.14 9.92 -19.22
C GLN A 124 8.18 9.66 -18.10
N ASP A 125 9.22 8.88 -18.37
CA ASP A 125 10.29 8.58 -17.39
C ASP A 125 11.05 9.85 -16.96
N LYS A 126 11.28 10.78 -17.90
CA LYS A 126 11.95 12.06 -17.61
C LYS A 126 11.12 12.90 -16.63
N ILE A 127 9.80 12.95 -16.80
CA ILE A 127 8.90 13.68 -15.90
C ILE A 127 8.72 12.95 -14.56
N ALA A 128 8.58 11.62 -14.58
CA ALA A 128 8.44 10.82 -13.36
C ALA A 128 9.65 10.95 -12.43
N LYS A 129 10.88 10.97 -13.00
CA LYS A 129 12.12 11.23 -12.26
C LYS A 129 12.15 12.60 -11.57
N ILE A 130 11.61 13.64 -12.21
CA ILE A 130 11.59 15.01 -11.64
C ILE A 130 10.78 15.08 -10.35
N ILE A 131 9.70 14.32 -10.28
CA ILE A 131 8.80 14.28 -9.11
C ILE A 131 9.15 13.15 -8.14
N GLY A 132 10.10 12.26 -8.46
CA GLY A 132 10.49 11.14 -7.61
C GLY A 132 9.48 9.98 -7.59
N PHE A 133 8.70 9.80 -8.65
CA PHE A 133 7.72 8.72 -8.80
C PHE A 133 8.12 7.74 -9.90
N THR A 134 7.47 6.58 -9.92
CA THR A 134 7.64 5.59 -11.00
C THR A 134 6.93 6.07 -12.26
N THR A 135 7.41 5.66 -13.44
CA THR A 135 6.74 5.94 -14.72
C THR A 135 5.30 5.42 -14.73
N SER A 136 5.06 4.31 -14.01
CA SER A 136 3.73 3.71 -13.85
C SER A 136 2.71 4.68 -13.23
N ALA A 137 3.12 5.59 -12.34
CA ALA A 137 2.21 6.57 -11.75
C ALA A 137 1.60 7.49 -12.81
N ILE A 138 2.42 8.07 -13.69
CA ILE A 138 1.97 8.89 -14.83
C ILE A 138 1.07 8.08 -15.77
N TYR A 139 1.45 6.83 -16.02
CA TYR A 139 0.67 5.93 -16.88
C TYR A 139 -0.74 5.66 -16.34
N TYR A 140 -0.88 5.31 -15.06
CA TYR A 140 -2.19 5.06 -14.46
C TYR A 140 -3.05 6.32 -14.43
N THR A 141 -2.46 7.50 -14.17
CA THR A 141 -3.17 8.77 -14.27
C THR A 141 -3.68 9.03 -15.71
N LEU A 142 -2.89 8.72 -16.74
CA LEU A 142 -3.33 8.82 -18.14
C LEU A 142 -4.49 7.86 -18.46
N ILE A 143 -4.51 6.65 -17.89
CA ILE A 143 -5.64 5.73 -18.04
C ILE A 143 -6.91 6.35 -17.46
N GLU A 144 -6.82 6.95 -16.27
CA GLU A 144 -7.97 7.60 -15.64
C GLU A 144 -8.47 8.78 -16.49
N PHE A 145 -7.56 9.54 -17.11
CA PHE A 145 -7.93 10.65 -18.01
C PHE A 145 -8.72 10.19 -19.24
N LYS A 146 -8.58 8.93 -19.68
CA LYS A 146 -9.39 8.40 -20.79
C LYS A 146 -10.89 8.39 -20.49
N ALA A 147 -11.30 8.39 -19.21
CA ALA A 147 -12.72 8.49 -18.86
C ALA A 147 -13.38 9.79 -19.37
N ILE A 148 -12.57 10.82 -19.66
CA ILE A 148 -13.00 12.14 -20.14
C ILE A 148 -12.28 12.52 -21.45
N GLU A 149 -11.96 11.52 -22.28
CA GLU A 149 -11.20 11.70 -23.53
C GLU A 149 -11.81 12.77 -24.45
N ASP A 150 -13.13 12.83 -24.55
CA ASP A 150 -13.82 13.79 -25.41
C ASP A 150 -13.62 15.24 -24.95
N ASP A 151 -13.50 15.48 -23.63
CA ASP A 151 -13.17 16.81 -23.11
C ASP A 151 -11.70 17.19 -23.36
N PHE A 152 -10.80 16.20 -23.36
CA PHE A 152 -9.40 16.42 -23.77
C PHE A 152 -9.26 16.75 -25.26
N LYS A 153 -10.06 16.10 -26.13
CA LYS A 153 -10.11 16.41 -27.56
C LYS A 153 -10.53 17.87 -27.81
N LYS A 154 -11.44 18.43 -27.02
CA LYS A 154 -11.82 19.86 -27.10
C LYS A 154 -10.66 20.81 -26.77
N LEU A 155 -9.67 20.34 -26.02
CA LEU A 155 -8.43 21.08 -25.75
C LEU A 155 -7.34 20.83 -26.80
N ASN A 156 -7.68 20.16 -27.91
CA ASN A 156 -6.74 19.62 -28.90
C ASN A 156 -5.66 18.75 -28.27
N ILE A 157 -5.98 18.02 -27.20
CA ILE A 157 -5.04 17.09 -26.57
C ILE A 157 -5.43 15.69 -26.98
N GLU A 158 -4.55 15.07 -27.74
CA GLU A 158 -4.64 13.64 -27.96
C GLU A 158 -4.07 12.89 -26.75
N LEU A 159 -4.91 12.08 -26.10
CA LEU A 159 -4.46 11.09 -25.11
C LEU A 159 -3.82 9.90 -25.83
N VAL A 160 -2.87 10.19 -26.74
CA VAL A 160 -2.11 9.17 -27.45
C VAL A 160 -1.01 8.68 -26.52
N ASP A 161 -1.02 7.38 -26.33
CA ASP A 161 0.02 6.66 -25.62
C ASP A 161 0.83 5.85 -26.64
N PRO A 162 1.82 6.47 -27.32
CA PRO A 162 2.56 5.79 -28.38
C PRO A 162 3.49 4.70 -27.83
N ILE A 163 3.75 4.71 -26.52
CA ILE A 163 4.64 3.76 -25.82
C ILE A 163 3.84 2.74 -25.00
N GLY A 164 2.73 3.15 -24.39
CA GLY A 164 2.01 2.33 -23.43
C GLY A 164 0.99 1.36 -24.01
N LYS A 165 0.59 1.43 -25.29
CA LYS A 165 -0.05 0.25 -25.93
C LYS A 165 0.91 -0.94 -25.97
N LYS A 166 2.14 -0.74 -26.43
CA LYS A 166 3.19 -1.78 -26.44
C LYS A 166 3.64 -2.16 -25.03
N ARG A 167 3.79 -1.20 -24.10
CA ARG A 167 4.14 -1.54 -22.70
C ARG A 167 2.99 -2.21 -21.96
N LEU A 168 1.72 -1.86 -22.21
CA LEU A 168 0.56 -2.55 -21.64
C LEU A 168 0.45 -3.97 -22.19
N GLU A 169 0.62 -4.17 -23.49
CA GLU A 169 0.70 -5.51 -24.08
C GLU A 169 1.85 -6.31 -23.48
N ASN A 170 3.03 -5.71 -23.29
CA ASN A 170 4.16 -6.38 -22.66
C ASN A 170 3.95 -6.64 -21.16
N SER A 171 3.32 -5.71 -20.44
CA SER A 171 2.94 -5.86 -19.03
C SER A 171 1.94 -6.98 -18.86
N LYS A 172 0.86 -6.98 -19.67
CA LYS A 172 -0.14 -8.05 -19.69
C LYS A 172 0.49 -9.39 -20.01
N LYS A 173 1.41 -9.45 -20.98
CA LYS A 173 2.17 -10.68 -21.29
C LYS A 173 3.01 -11.15 -20.09
N ILE A 174 3.63 -10.25 -19.34
CA ILE A 174 4.38 -10.60 -18.12
C ILE A 174 3.41 -11.11 -17.04
N ASP A 175 2.30 -10.41 -16.82
CA ASP A 175 1.28 -10.78 -15.85
C ASP A 175 0.67 -12.17 -16.17
N GLU A 176 0.35 -12.43 -17.44
CA GLU A 176 -0.12 -13.73 -17.92
C GLU A 176 0.91 -14.84 -17.69
N LYS A 177 2.20 -14.56 -17.93
CA LYS A 177 3.28 -15.51 -17.65
C LYS A 177 3.41 -15.79 -16.15
N ILE A 178 3.34 -14.77 -15.30
CA ILE A 178 3.34 -14.94 -13.83
C ILE A 178 2.17 -15.83 -13.42
N ILE A 179 0.97 -15.55 -13.92
CA ILE A 179 -0.24 -16.32 -13.64
C ILE A 179 -0.05 -17.77 -14.07
N LYS A 180 0.49 -18.02 -15.26
CA LYS A 180 0.76 -19.38 -15.77
C LYS A 180 1.74 -20.13 -14.86
N VAL A 181 2.85 -19.50 -14.48
CA VAL A 181 3.84 -20.09 -13.57
C VAL A 181 3.22 -20.46 -12.22
N LEU A 182 2.40 -19.57 -11.66
CA LEU A 182 1.74 -19.81 -10.37
C LEU A 182 0.61 -20.84 -10.45
N LYS A 183 -0.08 -20.97 -11.59
CA LYS A 183 -1.05 -22.07 -11.83
C LYS A 183 -0.36 -23.43 -11.82
N GLU A 184 0.84 -23.52 -12.39
CA GLU A 184 1.60 -24.78 -12.47
C GLU A 184 2.28 -25.17 -11.14
N HIS A 185 2.62 -24.18 -10.30
CA HIS A 185 3.49 -24.41 -9.13
C HIS A 185 2.87 -24.02 -7.78
N SER A 186 1.59 -23.64 -7.76
CA SER A 186 0.78 -23.24 -6.61
C SER A 186 1.27 -21.98 -5.86
N GLU A 187 2.35 -22.07 -5.08
CA GLU A 187 2.86 -20.98 -4.23
C GLU A 187 4.38 -20.82 -4.35
N LEU A 188 4.84 -19.62 -4.73
CA LEU A 188 6.25 -19.33 -4.97
C LEU A 188 6.67 -17.99 -4.34
N ASN A 189 7.97 -17.83 -4.04
CA ASN A 189 8.51 -16.51 -3.70
C ASN A 189 8.93 -15.74 -4.97
N THR A 190 9.16 -14.42 -4.85
CA THR A 190 9.50 -13.56 -6.00
C THR A 190 10.69 -14.07 -6.80
N LYS A 191 11.78 -14.50 -6.14
CA LYS A 191 12.98 -15.03 -6.81
C LYS A 191 12.71 -16.32 -7.58
N GLN A 192 11.88 -17.22 -7.03
CA GLN A 192 11.50 -18.45 -7.69
C GLN A 192 10.62 -18.21 -8.92
N ILE A 193 9.70 -17.24 -8.85
CA ILE A 193 8.89 -16.84 -10.01
C ILE A 193 9.82 -16.31 -11.09
N LEU A 194 10.76 -15.44 -10.71
CA LEU A 194 11.71 -14.83 -11.63
C LEU A 194 12.60 -15.87 -12.33
N ALA A 195 13.12 -16.84 -11.57
CA ALA A 195 13.88 -17.96 -12.11
C ALA A 195 13.04 -18.81 -13.08
N LYS A 196 11.77 -19.09 -12.76
CA LYS A 196 10.88 -19.86 -13.64
C LYS A 196 10.46 -19.11 -14.91
N LEU A 197 10.52 -17.78 -14.88
CA LEU A 197 10.31 -16.94 -16.06
C LEU A 197 11.57 -16.82 -16.93
N ASN A 198 12.70 -17.39 -16.50
CA ASN A 198 14.03 -17.21 -17.11
C ASN A 198 14.41 -15.72 -17.25
N GLU A 199 14.05 -14.92 -16.25
CA GLU A 199 14.37 -13.49 -16.21
C GLU A 199 15.63 -13.22 -15.37
N ASP A 200 16.28 -12.08 -15.64
CA ASP A 200 17.50 -11.67 -14.93
C ASP A 200 17.18 -11.20 -13.49
N PRO A 201 17.97 -11.59 -12.47
CA PRO A 201 17.78 -11.14 -11.08
C PRO A 201 17.66 -9.62 -10.91
N SER A 202 18.29 -8.82 -11.76
CA SER A 202 18.18 -7.35 -11.77
C SER A 202 16.74 -6.84 -11.97
N LYS A 203 15.85 -7.66 -12.54
CA LYS A 203 14.43 -7.35 -12.76
C LYS A 203 13.54 -7.66 -11.55
N GLU A 204 14.11 -8.11 -10.42
CA GLU A 204 13.34 -8.50 -9.22
C GLU A 204 12.40 -7.39 -8.74
N ARG A 205 12.86 -6.13 -8.77
CA ARG A 205 12.05 -4.98 -8.38
C ARG A 205 10.83 -4.80 -9.29
N ASN A 206 11.02 -4.87 -10.60
CA ASN A 206 9.93 -4.73 -11.56
C ASN A 206 8.92 -5.87 -11.40
N LEU A 207 9.40 -7.11 -11.24
CA LEU A 207 8.53 -8.27 -11.00
C LEU A 207 7.71 -8.09 -9.71
N TYR A 208 8.31 -7.53 -8.66
CA TYR A 208 7.62 -7.24 -7.41
C TYR A 208 6.46 -6.26 -7.61
N ASP A 209 6.63 -5.24 -8.44
CA ASP A 209 5.58 -4.27 -8.77
C ASP A 209 4.40 -4.94 -9.49
N HIS A 210 4.67 -5.83 -10.46
CA HIS A 210 3.63 -6.65 -11.11
C HIS A 210 2.86 -7.52 -10.11
N LEU A 211 3.58 -8.18 -9.19
CA LEU A 211 2.97 -9.03 -8.16
C LEU A 211 2.09 -8.26 -7.18
N ASN A 212 2.50 -7.04 -6.79
CA ASN A 212 1.65 -6.16 -5.98
C ASN A 212 0.42 -5.71 -6.78
N SER A 213 0.57 -5.28 -8.03
CA SER A 213 -0.56 -4.88 -8.88
C SER A 213 -1.59 -6.01 -9.04
N LEU A 214 -1.14 -7.25 -9.26
CA LEU A 214 -2.03 -8.41 -9.36
C LEU A 214 -2.69 -8.78 -8.03
N THR A 215 -2.06 -8.43 -6.90
CA THR A 215 -2.65 -8.59 -5.57
C THR A 215 -3.72 -7.53 -5.30
N GLU A 216 -3.46 -6.28 -5.68
CA GLU A 216 -4.42 -5.16 -5.60
C GLU A 216 -5.65 -5.44 -6.47
N GLN A 217 -5.47 -6.07 -7.63
CA GLN A 217 -6.56 -6.54 -8.50
C GLN A 217 -7.28 -7.78 -7.97
N GLY A 218 -6.82 -8.37 -6.85
CA GLY A 218 -7.44 -9.55 -6.25
C GLY A 218 -7.21 -10.86 -7.00
N ILE A 219 -6.25 -10.90 -7.94
CA ILE A 219 -5.90 -12.10 -8.71
C ILE A 219 -4.94 -12.98 -7.90
N LEU A 220 -4.00 -12.36 -7.19
CA LEU A 220 -3.03 -13.04 -6.35
C LEU A 220 -3.30 -12.82 -4.87
N ARG A 221 -2.86 -13.79 -4.06
CA ARG A 221 -2.74 -13.66 -2.61
C ARG A 221 -1.26 -13.57 -2.24
N LYS A 222 -0.92 -12.58 -1.41
CA LYS A 222 0.39 -12.42 -0.79
C LYS A 222 0.36 -12.94 0.64
N ARG A 223 1.24 -13.89 0.97
CA ARG A 223 1.45 -14.39 2.33
C ARG A 223 2.86 -14.09 2.78
N LEU A 224 3.03 -13.58 4.00
CA LEU A 224 4.34 -13.46 4.62
C LEU A 224 4.64 -14.74 5.40
N VAL A 225 5.75 -15.38 5.07
CA VAL A 225 6.21 -16.60 5.73
C VAL A 225 7.57 -16.33 6.36
N GLN A 226 7.69 -16.62 7.65
CA GLN A 226 8.96 -16.53 8.36
C GLN A 226 9.84 -17.72 8.01
N ILE A 227 11.03 -17.46 7.46
CA ILE A 227 12.04 -18.47 7.14
C ILE A 227 13.32 -18.04 7.87
N GLY A 228 13.61 -18.74 8.97
CA GLY A 228 14.66 -18.35 9.92
C GLY A 228 14.36 -16.99 10.56
N SER A 229 15.32 -16.07 10.50
CA SER A 229 15.18 -14.68 10.98
C SER A 229 14.53 -13.73 9.98
N SER A 230 14.21 -14.19 8.77
CA SER A 230 13.72 -13.33 7.68
C SER A 230 12.26 -13.60 7.32
N LEU A 231 11.48 -12.54 7.13
CA LEU A 231 10.14 -12.60 6.54
C LEU A 231 10.27 -12.60 5.02
N LYS A 232 9.72 -13.62 4.35
CA LYS A 232 9.71 -13.72 2.89
C LYS A 232 8.27 -13.74 2.38
N ALA A 233 8.03 -12.96 1.32
CA ALA A 233 6.75 -12.97 0.63
C ALA A 233 6.61 -14.23 -0.24
N ARG A 234 5.45 -14.88 -0.13
CA ARG A 234 4.97 -15.97 -0.96
C ARG A 234 3.73 -15.49 -1.72
N TRP A 235 3.63 -15.88 -2.97
CA TRP A 235 2.58 -15.50 -3.89
C TRP A 235 1.90 -16.75 -4.40
N LYS A 236 0.57 -16.74 -4.41
CA LYS A 236 -0.23 -17.77 -5.08
C LYS A 236 -1.42 -17.15 -5.80
N ILE A 237 -1.99 -17.89 -6.75
CA ILE A 237 -3.29 -17.56 -7.35
C ILE A 237 -4.34 -17.60 -6.25
N LYS A 238 -5.15 -16.55 -6.17
CA LYS A 238 -6.26 -16.49 -5.20
C LYS A 238 -7.30 -17.53 -5.59
N ASP A 239 -7.58 -18.45 -4.69
CA ASP A 239 -8.60 -19.48 -4.84
C ASP A 239 -9.85 -19.17 -4.02
N PHE A 240 -10.88 -20.00 -4.18
CA PHE A 240 -12.13 -19.83 -3.43
C PHE A 240 -11.93 -19.98 -1.92
N SER A 241 -11.02 -20.86 -1.49
CA SER A 241 -10.67 -21.04 -0.08
C SER A 241 -9.99 -19.80 0.53
N ASP A 242 -9.27 -19.00 -0.27
CA ASP A 242 -8.71 -17.73 0.18
C ASP A 242 -9.80 -16.70 0.49
N LYS A 243 -10.88 -16.66 -0.30
CA LYS A 243 -12.01 -15.77 -0.02
C LYS A 243 -12.66 -16.10 1.33
N ILE A 244 -12.80 -17.39 1.64
CA ILE A 244 -13.30 -17.86 2.94
C ILE A 244 -12.41 -17.35 4.07
N VAL A 245 -11.08 -17.52 3.92
CA VAL A 245 -10.11 -17.09 4.94
C VAL A 245 -10.14 -15.58 5.13
N GLU A 246 -10.18 -14.78 4.07
CA GLU A 246 -10.25 -13.31 4.15
C GLU A 246 -11.53 -12.82 4.85
N ILE A 247 -12.67 -13.48 4.61
CA ILE A 247 -13.92 -13.16 5.30
C ILE A 247 -13.75 -13.46 6.81
N LEU A 248 -13.19 -14.62 7.16
CA LEU A 248 -12.96 -15.00 8.56
C LEU A 248 -11.86 -14.14 9.24
N GLU A 249 -10.93 -13.56 8.47
CA GLU A 249 -9.93 -12.60 8.99
C GLU A 249 -10.62 -11.31 9.45
N LYS A 250 -11.66 -10.87 8.73
CA LYS A 250 -12.46 -9.68 9.04
C LYS A 250 -13.51 -9.95 10.10
N GLU A 251 -14.26 -11.05 9.96
CA GLU A 251 -15.36 -11.44 10.81
C GLU A 251 -14.96 -12.73 11.56
N TRP A 252 -14.53 -12.54 12.82
CA TRP A 252 -13.77 -13.56 13.56
C TRP A 252 -14.49 -14.89 13.76
N GLU A 253 -15.84 -14.89 13.76
CA GLU A 253 -16.66 -16.07 14.01
C GLU A 253 -17.93 -16.01 13.14
N LEU A 254 -18.09 -16.98 12.23
CA LEU A 254 -19.25 -17.04 11.34
C LEU A 254 -19.81 -18.46 11.25
N ASN A 255 -21.13 -18.60 11.31
CA ASN A 255 -21.78 -19.87 11.00
C ASN A 255 -21.88 -20.07 9.47
N THR A 256 -22.20 -21.29 9.03
CA THR A 256 -22.23 -21.64 7.59
C THR A 256 -23.19 -20.76 6.78
N ILE A 257 -24.32 -20.35 7.34
CA ILE A 257 -25.31 -19.50 6.63
C ILE A 257 -24.77 -18.08 6.47
N GLN A 258 -24.14 -17.53 7.52
CA GLN A 258 -23.52 -16.20 7.46
C GLN A 258 -22.34 -16.17 6.48
N LEU A 259 -21.55 -17.25 6.41
CA LEU A 259 -20.49 -17.41 5.41
C LEU A 259 -21.05 -17.47 3.98
N LEU A 260 -22.15 -18.19 3.75
CA LEU A 260 -22.81 -18.22 2.43
C LEU A 260 -23.27 -16.83 2.00
N LEU A 261 -23.88 -16.07 2.92
CA LEU A 261 -24.31 -14.69 2.66
C LEU A 261 -23.13 -13.79 2.33
N ASN A 262 -22.05 -13.83 3.13
CA ASN A 262 -20.83 -13.05 2.87
C ASN A 262 -20.14 -13.42 1.55
N LEU A 263 -20.26 -14.67 1.10
CA LEU A 263 -19.75 -15.14 -0.19
C LEU A 263 -20.70 -14.84 -1.36
N ASN A 264 -21.85 -14.21 -1.12
CA ASN A 264 -22.94 -14.01 -2.07
C ASN A 264 -23.37 -15.33 -2.74
N MET A 265 -23.48 -16.40 -1.95
CA MET A 265 -23.85 -17.74 -2.39
C MET A 265 -25.27 -18.12 -1.96
N ASN A 266 -25.98 -18.80 -2.86
CA ASN A 266 -27.29 -19.38 -2.54
C ASN A 266 -27.15 -20.52 -1.51
N ILE A 267 -28.15 -20.67 -0.65
CA ILE A 267 -28.29 -21.75 0.34
C ILE A 267 -28.10 -23.14 -0.28
N SER A 268 -28.54 -23.34 -1.54
CA SER A 268 -28.34 -24.61 -2.25
C SER A 268 -26.87 -25.02 -2.44
N ARG A 269 -25.92 -24.07 -2.32
CA ARG A 269 -24.47 -24.34 -2.40
C ARG A 269 -23.81 -24.63 -1.04
N LYS A 270 -24.60 -24.86 0.01
CA LYS A 270 -24.10 -25.20 1.35
C LYS A 270 -23.11 -26.36 1.34
N GLY A 271 -23.46 -27.48 0.69
CA GLY A 271 -22.57 -28.66 0.65
C GLY A 271 -21.23 -28.40 -0.03
N PHE A 272 -21.23 -27.57 -1.09
CA PHE A 272 -20.00 -27.14 -1.76
C PHE A 272 -19.10 -26.29 -0.84
N LEU A 273 -19.70 -25.37 -0.08
CA LEU A 273 -18.95 -24.57 0.89
C LEU A 273 -18.36 -25.44 2.01
N GLU A 274 -19.14 -26.39 2.54
CA GLU A 274 -18.70 -27.30 3.59
C GLU A 274 -17.52 -28.17 3.16
N GLU A 275 -17.48 -28.63 1.90
CA GLU A 275 -16.32 -29.34 1.36
C GLU A 275 -15.03 -28.51 1.42
N HIS A 276 -15.11 -27.22 1.04
CA HIS A 276 -13.97 -26.30 1.12
C HIS A 276 -13.57 -25.96 2.57
N LEU A 277 -14.54 -25.82 3.47
CA LEU A 277 -14.29 -25.59 4.89
C LEU A 277 -13.61 -26.79 5.55
N ASN A 278 -14.06 -28.01 5.25
CA ASN A 278 -13.43 -29.25 5.75
C ASN A 278 -11.97 -29.35 5.28
N LYS A 279 -11.68 -29.08 4.00
CA LYS A 279 -10.30 -29.00 3.49
C LYS A 279 -9.44 -27.96 4.22
N LEU A 280 -10.02 -26.83 4.64
CA LEU A 280 -9.31 -25.80 5.41
C LEU A 280 -9.07 -26.24 6.88
N VAL A 281 -9.98 -27.02 7.46
CA VAL A 281 -9.80 -27.65 8.78
C VAL A 281 -8.70 -28.70 8.75
N GLU A 282 -8.70 -29.59 7.75
CA GLU A 282 -7.65 -30.60 7.56
C GLU A 282 -6.26 -29.96 7.43
N LYS A 283 -6.19 -28.81 6.72
CA LYS A 283 -4.96 -28.01 6.61
C LYS A 283 -4.60 -27.24 7.88
N GLY A 284 -5.43 -27.31 8.93
CA GLY A 284 -5.23 -26.62 10.19
C GLY A 284 -5.32 -25.09 10.09
N ILE A 285 -6.00 -24.55 9.07
CA ILE A 285 -6.11 -23.10 8.83
C ILE A 285 -7.29 -22.53 9.62
N ILE A 286 -8.39 -23.27 9.68
CA ILE A 286 -9.60 -22.89 10.42
C ILE A 286 -9.98 -24.02 11.40
N LYS A 287 -10.87 -23.72 12.34
CA LYS A 287 -11.52 -24.68 13.22
C LYS A 287 -13.04 -24.43 13.26
N TYR A 288 -13.81 -25.47 13.49
CA TYR A 288 -15.25 -25.39 13.75
C TYR A 288 -15.50 -25.59 15.24
N GLU A 289 -16.14 -24.63 15.90
CA GLU A 289 -16.33 -24.63 17.35
C GLU A 289 -17.62 -23.91 17.72
N LYS A 290 -18.50 -24.57 18.48
CA LYS A 290 -19.81 -24.04 18.92
C LYS A 290 -20.69 -23.50 17.78
N ASP A 291 -20.74 -24.23 16.66
CA ASP A 291 -21.48 -23.85 15.45
C ASP A 291 -20.92 -22.67 14.63
N PHE A 292 -19.69 -22.24 14.93
CA PHE A 292 -19.00 -21.19 14.20
C PHE A 292 -17.67 -21.68 13.62
N TRP A 293 -17.38 -21.24 12.41
CA TRP A 293 -16.06 -21.34 11.77
C TRP A 293 -15.19 -20.19 12.23
N LYS A 294 -13.96 -20.50 12.62
CA LYS A 294 -12.98 -19.52 13.13
C LYS A 294 -11.62 -19.78 12.53
N LEU A 295 -10.84 -18.74 12.30
CA LEU A 295 -9.42 -18.91 11.96
C LEU A 295 -8.67 -19.52 13.12
N LYS A 296 -7.85 -20.53 12.82
CA LYS A 296 -6.87 -21.04 13.77
C LYS A 296 -5.72 -20.03 13.82
N ARG A 297 -5.83 -19.03 14.70
CA ARG A 297 -4.74 -18.08 14.93
C ARG A 297 -3.51 -18.87 15.41
N SER A 298 -2.37 -18.67 14.75
CA SER A 298 -1.08 -18.93 15.40
C SER A 298 -1.05 -18.03 16.62
N LYS A 299 -0.95 -18.63 17.81
CA LYS A 299 -0.82 -17.83 19.02
C LYS A 299 0.35 -16.88 18.83
N THR A 300 0.18 -15.61 19.18
CA THR A 300 1.34 -14.70 19.19
C THR A 300 2.35 -15.20 20.22
N MET A 301 3.62 -14.80 20.09
CA MET A 301 4.64 -15.18 21.08
C MET A 301 4.20 -14.78 22.51
N ASP A 302 3.48 -13.65 22.65
CA ASP A 302 2.86 -13.22 23.91
C ASP A 302 1.85 -14.27 24.43
N GLU A 303 0.92 -14.69 23.58
CA GLU A 303 -0.13 -15.65 23.92
C GLU A 303 0.46 -17.04 24.25
N GLU A 304 1.52 -17.46 23.57
CA GLU A 304 2.21 -18.73 23.85
C GLU A 304 2.93 -18.69 25.19
N ILE A 305 3.69 -17.61 25.48
CA ILE A 305 4.38 -17.42 26.76
C ILE A 305 3.38 -17.33 27.92
N ILE A 306 2.31 -16.53 27.75
CA ILE A 306 1.26 -16.37 28.77
C ILE A 306 0.54 -17.70 29.01
N ALA A 307 0.16 -18.43 27.96
CA ALA A 307 -0.50 -19.72 28.11
C ALA A 307 0.40 -20.75 28.83
N LEU A 308 1.69 -20.79 28.48
CA LEU A 308 2.66 -21.65 29.14
C LEU A 308 2.78 -21.32 30.63
N LEU A 309 2.95 -20.05 30.99
CA LEU A 309 3.08 -19.63 32.39
C LEU A 309 1.78 -19.75 33.19
N LYS A 310 0.60 -19.63 32.55
CA LYS A 310 -0.68 -19.92 33.21
C LYS A 310 -0.85 -21.41 33.53
N MET A 311 -0.34 -22.29 32.66
CA MET A 311 -0.48 -23.73 32.80
C MET A 311 0.57 -24.32 33.75
N SER A 312 1.83 -23.91 33.61
CA SER A 312 2.96 -24.46 34.36
C SER A 312 3.35 -23.62 35.58
N GLY A 313 2.72 -22.46 35.76
CA GLY A 313 3.06 -21.50 36.79
C GLY A 313 4.39 -20.81 36.52
N ARG A 314 5.23 -20.76 37.54
CA ARG A 314 6.53 -20.08 37.51
C ARG A 314 7.59 -20.93 36.81
N LEU A 315 8.23 -20.40 35.78
CA LEU A 315 9.30 -21.07 35.02
C LEU A 315 10.57 -20.22 34.92
N ASN A 316 11.73 -20.85 34.81
CA ASN A 316 12.97 -20.16 34.49
C ASN A 316 13.15 -19.98 32.98
N THR A 317 14.07 -19.08 32.60
CA THR A 317 14.33 -18.74 31.19
C THR A 317 14.69 -19.96 30.33
N VAL A 318 15.44 -20.92 30.88
CA VAL A 318 15.86 -22.13 30.14
C VAL A 318 14.68 -23.05 29.89
N GLN A 319 13.81 -23.22 30.90
CA GLN A 319 12.57 -24.00 30.78
C GLN A 319 11.62 -23.42 29.73
N ILE A 320 11.46 -22.09 29.70
CA ILE A 320 10.63 -21.44 28.66
C ILE A 320 11.22 -21.68 27.27
N ILE A 321 12.54 -21.58 27.12
CA ILE A 321 13.23 -21.85 25.85
C ILE A 321 13.07 -23.31 25.43
N SER A 322 13.12 -24.26 26.37
CA SER A 322 12.94 -25.68 26.06
C SER A 322 11.52 -26.04 25.67
N GLU A 323 10.51 -25.33 26.19
CA GLU A 323 9.10 -25.52 25.83
C GLU A 323 8.72 -24.81 24.53
N LEU A 324 9.31 -23.65 24.26
CA LEU A 324 9.03 -22.84 23.06
C LEU A 324 10.16 -22.93 22.02
N LYS A 325 10.51 -24.18 21.63
CA LYS A 325 11.66 -24.50 20.75
C LYS A 325 11.62 -23.81 19.39
N GLN A 326 10.45 -23.37 18.93
CA GLN A 326 10.26 -22.63 17.69
C GLN A 326 10.91 -21.23 17.70
N TYR A 327 11.24 -20.68 18.87
CA TYR A 327 11.87 -19.38 19.00
C TYR A 327 13.33 -19.50 19.42
N SER A 328 14.18 -18.65 18.82
CA SER A 328 15.59 -18.62 19.21
C SER A 328 15.77 -18.06 20.63
N PRO A 329 16.76 -18.54 21.41
CA PRO A 329 17.09 -17.97 22.72
C PRO A 329 17.35 -16.45 22.67
N ASN A 330 17.95 -15.99 21.57
CA ASN A 330 18.28 -14.57 21.34
C ASN A 330 17.02 -13.73 21.08
N THR A 331 15.92 -14.34 20.66
CA THR A 331 14.62 -13.69 20.49
C THR A 331 13.83 -13.73 21.80
N LEU A 332 13.77 -14.88 22.46
CA LEU A 332 12.98 -15.09 23.69
C LEU A 332 13.45 -14.23 24.87
N ARG A 333 14.78 -14.12 25.08
CA ARG A 333 15.33 -13.41 26.25
C ARG A 333 15.01 -11.91 26.28
N PRO A 334 15.24 -11.13 25.21
CA PRO A 334 14.82 -9.72 25.18
C PRO A 334 13.30 -9.59 25.32
N TYR A 335 12.56 -10.52 24.72
CA TYR A 335 11.11 -10.46 24.68
C TYR A 335 10.45 -10.69 26.04
N LEU A 336 10.97 -11.63 26.86
CA LEU A 336 10.53 -11.83 28.24
C LEU A 336 10.77 -10.58 29.10
N ASN A 337 11.91 -9.89 28.93
CA ASN A 337 12.17 -8.63 29.64
C ASN A 337 11.17 -7.55 29.21
N LYS A 338 10.90 -7.41 27.91
CA LYS A 338 9.89 -6.47 27.40
C LYS A 338 8.50 -6.75 28.00
N LEU A 339 8.08 -8.01 28.08
CA LEU A 339 6.81 -8.37 28.70
C LEU A 339 6.78 -8.07 30.20
N ALA A 340 7.91 -8.15 30.89
CA ALA A 340 8.00 -7.72 32.28
C ALA A 340 7.97 -6.19 32.45
N GLU A 341 8.62 -5.43 31.55
CA GLU A 341 8.53 -3.96 31.50
C GLU A 341 7.09 -3.49 31.26
N LEU A 342 6.34 -4.21 30.44
CA LEU A 342 4.92 -3.97 30.18
C LEU A 342 3.98 -4.46 31.30
N GLY A 343 4.53 -5.00 32.40
CA GLY A 343 3.74 -5.49 33.55
C GLY A 343 3.01 -6.81 33.32
N VAL A 344 3.13 -7.42 32.13
CA VAL A 344 2.48 -8.68 31.75
C VAL A 344 3.09 -9.88 32.48
N LEU A 345 4.39 -9.83 32.74
CA LEU A 345 5.13 -10.86 33.47
C LEU A 345 5.77 -10.28 34.73
N LYS A 346 5.80 -11.08 35.79
CA LYS A 346 6.61 -10.81 36.97
C LYS A 346 7.97 -11.47 36.79
N LYS A 347 9.05 -10.69 36.94
CA LYS A 347 10.43 -11.17 36.92
C LYS A 347 10.94 -11.33 38.35
N ASP A 348 11.43 -12.52 38.71
CA ASP A 348 12.14 -12.79 39.96
C ASP A 348 13.54 -13.31 39.62
N GLN A 349 14.56 -12.54 40.02
CA GLN A 349 15.95 -12.81 39.71
C GLN A 349 16.66 -13.34 40.96
N ARG A 350 17.18 -14.56 40.86
CA ARG A 350 17.88 -15.22 41.97
C ARG A 350 19.31 -15.57 41.60
N ARG A 351 20.18 -15.62 42.61
CA ARG A 351 21.52 -16.18 42.46
C ARG A 351 21.52 -17.63 42.90
N ASP A 352 22.05 -18.50 42.05
CA ASP A 352 22.38 -19.88 42.37
C ASP A 352 23.88 -20.08 42.10
N GLY A 353 24.66 -20.09 43.18
CA GLY A 353 26.12 -20.01 43.13
C GLY A 353 26.62 -18.75 42.39
N LYS A 354 27.42 -18.95 41.33
CA LYS A 354 27.97 -17.87 40.49
C LYS A 354 27.03 -17.42 39.36
N ILE A 355 25.88 -18.07 39.20
CA ILE A 355 24.98 -17.87 38.07
C ILE A 355 23.74 -17.11 38.55
N THR A 356 23.31 -16.16 37.72
CA THR A 356 22.02 -15.47 37.90
C THR A 356 20.95 -16.21 37.10
N ILE A 357 19.87 -16.63 37.76
CA ILE A 357 18.73 -17.28 37.14
C ILE A 357 17.52 -16.35 37.20
N ASN A 358 16.94 -16.07 36.03
CA ASN A 358 15.69 -15.31 35.92
C ASN A 358 14.50 -16.28 35.85
N TYR A 359 13.57 -16.10 36.78
CA TYR A 359 12.27 -16.74 36.80
C TYR A 359 11.19 -15.77 36.36
N TRP A 360 10.18 -16.32 35.71
CA TRP A 360 9.07 -15.60 35.11
C TRP A 360 7.77 -16.23 35.57
N GLU A 361 6.79 -15.37 35.86
CA GLU A 361 5.45 -15.76 36.25
C GLU A 361 4.46 -14.81 35.56
N TYR A 362 3.27 -15.32 35.21
CA TYR A 362 2.23 -14.46 34.65
C TYR A 362 1.71 -13.48 35.72
N SER A 363 1.68 -12.19 35.38
CA SER A 363 1.16 -11.15 36.26
C SER A 363 -0.32 -10.93 36.00
N ASN A 364 -1.15 -11.05 37.04
CA ASN A 364 -2.58 -10.69 37.00
C ASN A 364 -2.84 -9.19 37.19
N VAL A 365 -1.79 -8.36 37.21
CA VAL A 365 -1.93 -6.92 37.45
C VAL A 365 -2.43 -6.25 36.16
N LYS A 366 -3.68 -5.77 36.21
CA LYS A 366 -4.30 -4.95 35.18
C LYS A 366 -3.77 -3.52 35.20
#